data_AF-A0A8K0G5A0-F1
#
_entry.id   AF-A0A8K0G5A0-F1
#
_cell.length_a   1.000
_cell.length_b   1.000
_cell.length_c   1.000
_cell.angle_alpha   90.00
_cell.angle_beta   90.00
_cell.angle_gamma   90.00
#
_symmetry.space_group_name_H-M   'P 1'
#
loop_
_entity.id
_entity.type
_entity.pdbx_description
1 polymer ?
#
loop_
_entity_poly.entity_id
_entity_poly.type
_entity_poly.pdbx_seq_one_letter_code
_entity_poly.pdbx_strand_id
1 'polypeptide(L)' 'MYAGKEVVTGIYISSKVVMELMELYLDFGRCLYSNNWYTSVTLAEKLLERNIHPIGTPGVNRKRNLPDVTNN' A
#
# COMPACT_ATOMS: atom_id res chain seq x y z
N MET A 1 -2.11 11.39 -13.55
CA MET A 1 -1.64 10.22 -14.34
C MET A 1 -0.15 10.05 -14.10
N TYR A 2 0.33 8.88 -13.66
CA TYR A 2 1.76 8.70 -13.36
C TYR A 2 2.56 8.55 -14.66
N ALA A 3 3.60 9.38 -14.84
CA ALA A 3 4.40 9.45 -16.07
C ALA A 3 5.90 9.14 -15.87
N GLY A 4 6.29 8.53 -14.75
CA GLY A 4 7.66 8.05 -14.53
C GLY A 4 8.71 9.10 -14.12
N LYS A 5 8.33 10.38 -13.94
CA LYS A 5 9.27 11.48 -13.68
C LYS A 5 9.32 11.98 -12.23
N GLU A 6 8.44 11.47 -11.36
CA GLU A 6 8.36 11.91 -9.97
C GLU A 6 8.98 10.88 -9.03
N VAL A 7 10.05 11.28 -8.36
CA VAL A 7 10.63 10.55 -7.23
C VAL A 7 10.67 11.53 -6.06
N VAL A 8 9.81 11.31 -5.07
CA VAL A 8 9.88 12.02 -3.79
C VAL A 8 10.65 11.13 -2.83
N THR A 9 11.80 11.61 -2.37
CA THR A 9 12.67 10.87 -1.45
C THR A 9 11.90 10.46 -0.19
N GLY A 10 11.94 9.17 0.15
CA GLY A 10 11.26 8.62 1.32
C GLY A 10 9.80 8.18 1.10
N ILE A 11 9.21 8.43 -0.08
CA ILE A 11 7.86 7.98 -0.42
C ILE A 11 7.92 6.92 -1.52
N TYR A 12 7.33 5.75 -1.25
CA TYR A 12 7.09 4.76 -2.29
C TYR A 12 6.02 5.29 -3.25
N ILE A 13 6.37 5.37 -4.54
CA ILE A 13 5.48 5.85 -5.61
C ILE A 13 4.16 5.08 -5.62
N SER A 14 4.21 3.76 -5.40
CA SER A 14 3.01 2.92 -5.33
C SER A 14 2.07 3.35 -4.20
N SER A 15 2.59 3.71 -3.04
CA SER A 15 1.79 4.23 -1.93
C SER A 15 1.19 5.60 -2.24
N LYS A 16 1.94 6.49 -2.90
CA LYS A 16 1.42 7.80 -3.34
C LYS A 16 0.23 7.63 -4.27
N VAL A 17 0.38 6.80 -5.30
CA VAL A 17 -0.69 6.53 -6.28
C VAL A 17 -1.94 5.98 -5.61
N VAL A 18 -1.80 5.03 -4.67
CA VAL A 18 -2.96 4.47 -3.95
C VAL A 18 -3.65 5.55 -3.12
N MET A 19 -2.92 6.37 -2.37
CA MET A 19 -3.50 7.42 -1.55
C MET A 19 -4.24 8.47 -2.38
N GLU A 20 -3.68 8.89 -3.52
CA GLU A 20 -4.32 9.84 -4.44
C GLU A 20 -5.60 9.28 -5.05
N LEU A 21 -5.60 8.01 -5.48
CA LEU A 21 -6.79 7.36 -6.03
C LEU A 21 -7.88 7.14 -4.97
N MET A 22 -7.47 6.96 -3.71
CA MET A 22 -8.38 6.68 -2.60
C MET A 22 -8.93 7.92 -1.92
N GLU A 23 -8.42 9.12 -2.19
CA GLU A 23 -8.71 10.35 -1.45
C GLU A 23 -10.21 10.59 -1.23
N LEU A 24 -11.03 10.41 -2.27
CA LEU A 24 -12.49 10.61 -2.21
C LEU A 24 -13.27 9.49 -1.50
N TYR A 25 -12.60 8.40 -1.17
CA TYR A 25 -13.19 7.19 -0.59
C TYR A 25 -12.65 6.87 0.81
N LEU A 26 -11.71 7.66 1.33
CA LEU A 26 -11.18 7.53 2.68
C LEU A 26 -12.28 7.76 3.73
N ASP A 27 -12.14 7.13 4.89
CA ASP A 27 -13.01 7.29 6.06
C ASP A 27 -14.41 6.65 5.94
N PHE A 28 -14.78 6.10 4.76
CA PHE A 28 -16.06 5.43 4.52
C PHE A 28 -16.17 3.99 5.04
N GLY A 29 -15.15 3.42 5.70
CA GLY A 29 -15.20 2.06 6.23
C GLY A 29 -15.05 0.96 5.16
N ARG A 30 -14.48 1.27 4.00
CA ARG A 30 -14.42 0.36 2.85
C ARG A 30 -13.24 -0.60 2.93
N CYS A 31 -13.33 -1.71 2.21
CA CYS A 31 -12.19 -2.60 1.94
C CYS A 31 -11.50 -2.20 0.64
N LEU A 32 -10.17 -2.15 0.64
CA LEU A 32 -9.36 -1.90 -0.55
C LEU A 32 -8.62 -3.17 -0.95
N TYR A 33 -8.94 -3.71 -2.13
CA TYR A 33 -8.20 -4.84 -2.71
C TYR A 33 -7.11 -4.32 -3.66
N SER A 34 -5.86 -4.70 -3.41
CA SER A 34 -4.70 -4.22 -4.16
C SER A 34 -3.78 -5.35 -4.63
N ASN A 35 -3.15 -5.16 -5.79
CA ASN A 35 -2.11 -6.07 -6.29
C ASN A 35 -0.79 -5.88 -5.50
N ASN A 36 0.07 -6.90 -5.50
CA ASN A 36 1.35 -6.95 -4.80
C ASN A 36 2.26 -5.73 -5.02
N TRP A 37 2.21 -5.11 -6.21
CA TRP A 37 3.00 -3.93 -6.53
C TRP A 37 2.62 -2.76 -5.62
N TYR A 38 1.33 -2.67 -5.28
CA TYR A 38 0.73 -1.63 -4.46
C TYR A 38 0.59 -2.01 -2.99
N THR A 39 0.87 -3.26 -2.59
CA THR A 39 0.66 -3.74 -1.22
C THR A 39 1.92 -3.63 -0.35
N SER A 40 1.94 -2.76 0.66
CA SER A 40 3.03 -2.70 1.65
C SER A 40 2.47 -2.55 3.07
N VAL A 41 3.21 -3.02 4.07
CA VAL A 41 2.80 -2.93 5.48
C VAL A 41 2.60 -1.47 5.90
N THR A 42 3.53 -0.58 5.55
CA THR A 42 3.43 0.85 5.87
C THR A 42 2.24 1.53 5.19
N LEU A 43 1.86 1.12 3.97
CA LEU A 43 0.64 1.62 3.34
C LEU A 43 -0.61 1.09 4.04
N ALA A 44 -0.59 -0.19 4.44
CA ALA A 44 -1.71 -0.81 5.12
C ALA A 44 -2.01 -0.12 6.46
N GLU A 45 -0.98 0.19 7.26
CA GLU A 45 -1.10 0.95 8.50
C GLU A 45 -1.77 2.32 8.26
N LYS A 46 -1.32 3.08 7.26
CA LYS A 46 -1.92 4.38 6.91
C LYS A 46 -3.37 4.30 6.45
N LEU A 47 -3.73 3.25 5.72
CA LEU A 47 -5.11 3.04 5.26
C LEU A 47 -6.03 2.66 6.42
N LEU A 48 -5.54 1.82 7.35
CA LEU A 48 -6.27 1.45 8.56
C LEU A 48 -6.56 2.66 9.44
N GLU A 49 -5.60 3.58 9.60
CA GLU A 49 -5.82 4.87 10.29
C GLU A 49 -6.93 5.72 9.65
N ARG A 50 -7.22 5.50 8.36
CA ARG A 50 -8.26 6.21 7.58
C ARG A 50 -9.49 5.35 7.33
N ASN A 51 -9.75 4.39 8.22
CA ASN A 51 -10.92 3.49 8.16
C ASN A 51 -11.06 2.76 6.81
N ILE A 52 -9.93 2.40 6.20
CA ILE A 52 -9.87 1.53 5.04
C ILE A 52 -9.24 0.21 5.47
N HIS A 53 -9.87 -0.90 5.11
CA HIS A 53 -9.37 -2.25 5.37
C HIS A 53 -8.59 -2.76 4.13
N PRO A 54 -7.26 -2.65 4.11
CA PRO A 54 -6.44 -3.06 2.97
C PRO A 54 -6.32 -4.59 2.91
N ILE A 55 -6.56 -5.14 1.73
CA ILE A 55 -6.41 -6.56 1.41
C ILE A 55 -5.53 -6.66 0.17
N GLY A 56 -4.52 -7.52 0.22
CA GLY A 56 -3.60 -7.72 -0.89
C GLY A 56 -2.50 -8.69 -0.52
N THR A 57 -1.76 -9.13 -1.52
CA THR A 57 -0.66 -10.08 -1.33
C THR A 57 0.66 -9.33 -1.23
N PRO A 58 1.35 -9.32 -0.07
CA PRO A 58 2.69 -8.75 0.02
C PRO A 58 3.64 -9.51 -0.89
N GLY A 59 4.51 -8.81 -1.65
CA GLY A 59 5.60 -9.47 -2.36
C GLY A 59 6.59 -10.12 -1.39
N VAL A 60 7.10 -11.31 -1.73
CA VAL A 60 7.98 -12.11 -0.86
C VAL A 60 9.22 -11.33 -0.39
N ASN A 61 9.82 -10.53 -1.28
CA ASN A 61 11.03 -9.75 -1.00
C ASN A 61 10.76 -8.39 -0.32
N ARG A 62 9.56 -8.15 0.22
CA ARG A 62 9.22 -6.86 0.87
C ARG A 62 9.78 -6.85 2.29
N LYS A 63 10.40 -5.71 2.67
CA LYS A 63 10.84 -5.46 4.05
C LYS A 63 9.62 -5.50 4.99
N ARG A 64 9.83 -5.98 6.22
CA ARG A 64 8.80 -6.18 7.27
C ARG A 64 7.84 -7.36 7.09
N ASN A 65 8.04 -8.21 6.08
CA ASN A 65 7.44 -9.54 6.12
C ASN A 65 8.05 -10.32 7.31
N LEU A 66 7.23 -11.10 8.00
CA LEU A 66 7.71 -11.97 9.07
C LEU A 66 8.61 -13.07 8.46
N PRO A 67 9.80 -13.35 9.02
CA PRO A 67 10.73 -14.34 8.49
C PRO A 67 10.10 -15.72 8.29
N ASP A 68 9.24 -16.14 9.22
CA ASP A 68 8.49 -17.41 9.18
C ASP A 68 7.59 -17.56 7.95
N VAL A 69 7.16 -16.46 7.34
CA VAL A 69 6.26 -16.46 6.18
C VAL A 69 7.05 -16.36 4.86
N THR A 70 8.35 -16.06 4.94
CA THR A 70 9.24 -15.89 3.78
C THR A 70 10.32 -16.97 3.67
N ASN A 71 10.60 -17.69 4.76
CA ASN A 71 11.54 -18.81 4.76
C ASN A 71 10.80 -20.08 4.33
N ASN A 72 11.28 -20.70 3.25
CA ASN A 72 10.78 -21.94 2.68
C ASN A 72 11.88 -23.00 2.74
#